data_AF-A0A3B9RTT4-F1
#
_entry.id   AF-A0A3B9RTT4-F1
#
_cell.length_a   1.000
_cell.length_b   1.000
_cell.length_c   1.000
_cell.angle_alpha   90.00
_cell.angle_beta   90.00
_cell.angle_gamma   90.00
#
_symmetry.space_group_name_H-M   'P 1'
#
loop_
_entity.id
_entity.type
_entity.pdbx_description
1 polymer ?
#
loop_
_entity_poly.entity_id
_entity_poly.type
_entity_poly.pdbx_seq_one_letter_code
_entity_poly.pdbx_strand_id
1 'polypeptide(L)'
;MIELSTIQQIAVWILPVIFAITLHEAAHGYVANYFGDGTAKMLGRVSFNPLHHFDLVGTLIIPLLVLLLSHFNFVFGWAKPVP
;
A
#
# COMPACT_ATOMS: atom_id res chain seq x y z
N MET A 1 9.28 20.25 21.57
CA MET A 1 8.91 19.65 20.27
C MET A 1 7.41 19.82 20.10
N ILE A 2 6.90 19.95 18.87
CA ILE A 2 5.45 20.06 18.66
C ILE A 2 4.85 18.66 18.85
N GLU A 3 3.99 18.51 19.85
CA GLU A 3 3.22 17.28 20.08
C GLU A 3 2.00 17.28 19.14
N LEU A 4 1.95 16.32 18.22
CA LEU A 4 0.83 16.16 17.29
C LEU A 4 -0.25 15.28 17.93
N SER A 5 -1.52 15.66 17.77
CA SER A 5 -2.64 14.78 18.13
C SER A 5 -2.64 13.51 17.26
N THR A 6 -3.27 12.43 17.72
CA THR A 6 -3.36 11.17 16.95
C THR A 6 -3.91 11.39 15.54
N ILE A 7 -4.93 12.24 15.39
CA ILE A 7 -5.52 12.57 14.09
C ILE A 7 -4.50 13.27 13.19
N GLN A 8 -3.71 14.20 13.74
CA GLN A 8 -2.65 14.88 13.00
C GLN A 8 -1.53 13.92 12.61
N GLN A 9 -1.14 13.00 13.50
CA GLN A 9 -0.15 11.97 13.20
C GLN A 9 -0.63 11.09 12.04
N ILE A 10 -1.87 10.58 12.10
CA ILE A 10 -2.45 9.77 11.03
C ILE A 10 -2.49 10.55 9.71
N ALA A 11 -2.93 11.81 9.73
CA ALA A 11 -3.01 12.64 8.53
C ALA A 11 -1.64 12.87 7.87
N VAL A 12 -0.57 13.01 8.67
CA VAL A 12 0.79 13.15 8.16
C VAL A 12 1.35 11.82 7.63
N TRP A 13 1.11 10.71 8.33
CA TRP A 13 1.66 9.41 7.96
C TRP A 13 0.97 8.73 6.79
N ILE A 14 -0.34 8.95 6.59
CA ILE A 14 -1.10 8.22 5.59
C ILE A 14 -0.66 8.53 4.15
N LEU A 15 -0.28 9.78 3.87
CA LEU A 15 0.19 10.21 2.55
C LEU A 15 1.47 9.50 2.10
N PRO A 16 2.60 9.56 2.85
CA PRO A 16 3.83 8.87 2.45
C PRO A 16 3.65 7.35 2.41
N VAL A 17 2.82 6.76 3.26
CA VAL A 17 2.55 5.30 3.23
C VAL A 17 1.83 4.90 1.94
N ILE A 18 0.75 5.59 1.57
CA ILE A 18 0.03 5.32 0.32
C ILE A 18 0.96 5.50 -0.88
N PHE A 19 1.76 6.57 -0.88
CA PHE A 19 2.69 6.84 -1.96
C PHE A 19 3.79 5.79 -2.05
N ALA A 20 4.40 5.40 -0.92
CA ALA A 20 5.43 4.38 -0.87
C ALA A 20 4.93 3.04 -1.45
N ILE A 21 3.75 2.59 -1.05
CA ILE A 21 3.14 1.35 -1.56
C ILE A 21 2.86 1.47 -3.06
N THR A 22 2.18 2.55 -3.47
CA THR A 22 1.76 2.74 -4.87
C THR A 22 2.96 2.80 -5.80
N LEU A 23 3.96 3.60 -5.46
CA LEU A 23 5.18 3.71 -6.26
C LEU A 23 6.00 2.42 -6.27
N HIS A 24 6.12 1.73 -5.13
CA HIS A 24 6.87 0.48 -5.03
C HIS A 24 6.31 -0.58 -5.99
N GLU A 25 5.00 -0.80 -5.94
CA GLU A 25 4.32 -1.78 -6.78
C GLU A 25 4.31 -1.35 -8.27
N ALA A 26 4.08 -0.08 -8.56
CA ALA A 26 4.16 0.43 -9.93
C ALA A 26 5.57 0.30 -10.51
N ALA A 27 6.62 0.48 -9.68
CA ALA A 27 8.01 0.31 -10.08
C ALA A 27 8.33 -1.14 -10.44
N HIS A 28 7.84 -2.12 -9.67
CA HIS A 28 7.98 -3.54 -10.03
C HIS A 28 7.44 -3.82 -11.42
N GLY A 29 6.19 -3.42 -11.70
CA GLY A 29 5.58 -3.60 -13.01
C GLY A 29 6.26 -2.81 -14.13
N TYR A 30 6.78 -1.62 -13.84
CA TYR A 30 7.54 -0.82 -14.80
C TYR A 30 8.84 -1.53 -15.20
N VAL A 31 9.60 -2.02 -14.22
CA VAL A 31 10.86 -2.72 -14.45
C VAL A 31 10.61 -4.04 -15.19
N ALA A 32 9.61 -4.83 -14.79
CA ALA A 32 9.21 -6.05 -15.48
C ALA A 32 8.89 -5.78 -16.96
N ASN A 33 8.08 -4.74 -17.23
CA ASN A 33 7.75 -4.34 -18.60
C ASN A 33 8.99 -3.86 -19.38
N TYR A 34 9.93 -3.17 -18.75
CA TYR A 34 11.17 -2.73 -19.39
C TYR A 34 12.02 -3.92 -19.83
N PHE A 35 12.04 -5.01 -19.06
CA PHE A 35 12.76 -6.25 -19.38
C PHE A 35 11.94 -7.26 -20.21
N GLY A 36 10.74 -6.88 -20.68
CA GLY A 36 9.96 -7.65 -21.64
C GLY A 36 8.76 -8.40 -21.07
N ASP A 37 8.53 -8.38 -19.76
CA ASP A 37 7.30 -8.90 -19.16
C ASP A 37 6.21 -7.82 -19.11
N GLY A 38 5.36 -7.81 -20.13
CA GLY A 38 4.26 -6.86 -20.26
C GLY A 38 3.06 -7.11 -19.33
N THR A 39 3.07 -8.15 -18.49
CA THR A 39 1.88 -8.64 -17.78
C THR A 39 1.25 -7.56 -16.88
N ALA A 40 2.05 -6.96 -15.99
CA ALA A 40 1.56 -5.87 -15.13
C ALA A 40 1.01 -4.68 -15.92
N LYS A 41 1.66 -4.31 -17.03
CA LYS A 41 1.22 -3.19 -17.89
C LYS A 41 -0.10 -3.50 -18.59
N MET A 42 -0.26 -4.71 -19.14
CA MET A 42 -1.51 -5.15 -19.79
C MET A 42 -2.68 -5.21 -18.81
N LEU A 43 -2.42 -5.53 -17.54
CA LEU A 43 -3.41 -5.52 -16.46
C LEU A 43 -3.69 -4.12 -15.90
N GLY A 44 -3.09 -3.06 -16.46
CA GLY A 44 -3.25 -1.68 -15.99
C GLY A 44 -2.64 -1.43 -14.60
N ARG A 45 -1.65 -2.23 -14.21
CA ARG A 45 -1.03 -2.22 -12.87
C ARG A 45 0.24 -1.39 -12.75
N VAL A 46 0.75 -0.87 -13.85
CA VAL A 46 1.78 0.20 -13.85
C VAL A 46 1.04 1.54 -13.76
N SER A 47 0.59 1.90 -12.55
CA SER A 47 -0.31 3.04 -12.33
C SER A 47 0.06 3.80 -11.06
N PHE A 48 -0.18 5.12 -11.06
CA PHE A 48 -0.05 5.94 -9.84
C PHE A 48 -1.36 6.03 -9.05
N ASN A 49 -2.44 5.39 -9.51
CA ASN A 49 -3.69 5.35 -8.76
C ASN A 49 -3.60 4.24 -7.68
N PRO A 50 -3.60 4.60 -6.38
CA PRO A 50 -3.41 3.65 -5.28
C PRO A 50 -4.46 2.54 -5.24
N LEU A 51 -5.65 2.79 -5.81
CA LEU A 51 -6.72 1.80 -5.87
C LEU A 51 -6.36 0.56 -6.70
N HIS A 52 -5.41 0.65 -7.65
CA HIS A 52 -4.94 -0.54 -8.40
C HIS A 52 -4.02 -1.45 -7.58
N HIS A 53 -3.50 -0.93 -6.47
CA HIS A 53 -2.60 -1.65 -5.56
C HIS A 53 -3.29 -2.02 -4.23
N PHE A 54 -4.57 -1.68 -4.09
CA PHE A 54 -5.37 -2.00 -2.93
C PHE A 54 -5.87 -3.45 -2.98
N ASP A 55 -5.64 -4.21 -1.92
CA ASP A 55 -6.26 -5.50 -1.67
C ASP A 55 -7.23 -5.38 -0.50
N LEU A 56 -8.52 -5.69 -0.70
CA LEU A 56 -9.52 -5.57 0.36
C LEU A 56 -9.15 -6.42 1.58
N VAL A 57 -8.59 -7.61 1.36
CA VAL A 57 -8.20 -8.50 2.46
C VAL A 57 -6.90 -8.03 3.09
N GLY A 58 -5.82 -7.94 2.31
CA GLY A 58 -4.50 -7.61 2.82
C GLY A 58 -4.32 -6.16 3.30
N THR A 59 -4.97 -5.20 2.67
CA THR A 59 -4.78 -3.76 2.95
C THR A 59 -5.77 -3.22 3.98
N LEU A 60 -6.94 -3.86 4.15
CA LEU A 60 -7.96 -3.38 5.09
C LEU A 60 -8.35 -4.40 6.15
N ILE A 61 -8.87 -5.58 5.74
CA ILE A 61 -9.45 -6.54 6.68
C ILE A 61 -8.38 -7.07 7.64
N ILE A 62 -7.23 -7.51 7.13
CA ILE A 62 -6.16 -8.09 7.95
C ILE A 62 -5.54 -7.05 8.91
N PRO A 63 -5.14 -5.84 8.47
CA PRO A 63 -4.66 -4.81 9.36
C PRO A 63 -5.63 -4.49 10.50
N LEU A 64 -6.93 -4.34 10.19
CA LEU A 64 -7.93 -4.04 11.20
C LEU A 64 -8.11 -5.19 12.19
N LEU A 65 -8.18 -6.43 11.70
CA LEU A 65 -8.30 -7.61 12.54
C LEU A 65 -7.09 -7.76 13.47
N VAL A 66 -5.88 -7.63 12.92
CA VAL A 66 -4.62 -7.72 13.70
C VAL A 66 -4.54 -6.60 14.73
N LEU A 67 -4.94 -5.38 14.36
CA LEU A 67 -4.96 -4.25 15.28
C LEU A 67 -5.93 -4.49 16.44
N LEU A 68 -7.12 -5.02 16.18
CA LEU A 68 -8.11 -5.32 17.22
C LEU A 68 -7.66 -6.49 18.12
N LEU A 69 -7.20 -7.60 17.53
CA LEU A 69 -6.76 -8.78 18.28
C LEU A 69 -5.49 -8.54 19.10
N SER A 70 -4.63 -7.62 18.66
CA SER A 70 -3.41 -7.22 19.39
C SER A 70 -3.66 -6.11 20.43
N HIS A 71 -4.91 -5.72 20.65
CA HIS A 71 -5.27 -4.59 21.52
C HIS A 71 -4.54 -3.28 21.13
N PHE A 72 -4.51 -2.97 19.85
CA PHE A 72 -3.92 -1.76 19.25
C PHE A 72 -2.39 -1.64 19.40
N ASN A 73 -1.68 -2.74 19.63
CA ASN A 73 -0.21 -2.74 19.78
C ASN A 73 0.54 -3.08 18.48
N PHE A 74 -0.13 -3.72 17.52
CA PHE A 74 0.51 -4.23 16.32
C PHE A 74 -0.40 -4.10 15.10
N VAL A 75 0.20 -3.81 13.94
CA VAL A 75 -0.50 -3.74 12.65
C VAL A 75 0.32 -4.48 11.60
N PHE A 76 -0.36 -5.28 10.77
CA PHE A 76 0.25 -6.03 9.68
C PHE A 76 -0.72 -6.16 8.51
N GLY A 77 -0.20 -6.12 7.29
CA GLY A 77 -0.98 -6.30 6.06
C GLY A 77 -0.09 -6.24 4.82
N TRP A 78 -0.72 -6.34 3.65
CA TRP A 78 -0.05 -6.30 2.35
C TRP A 78 -0.90 -5.54 1.31
N ALA A 79 -0.22 -5.05 0.28
CA ALA A 79 -0.85 -4.50 -0.91
C ALA A 79 -1.16 -5.60 -1.92
N LYS A 80 -2.02 -5.33 -2.90
CA LYS A 80 -2.30 -6.26 -3.99
C LYS A 80 -1.00 -6.49 -4.79
N PRO A 81 -0.42 -7.69 -4.82
CA PRO A 81 0.90 -7.92 -5.41
C PRO A 81 0.87 -7.71 -6.93
N VAL A 82 1.91 -7.09 -7.48
CA VAL A 82 2.12 -6.96 -8.94
C VAL A 82 2.91 -8.17 -9.46
N PRO A 83 2.48 -8.83 -10.56
CA PRO A 83 3.23 -9.89 -11.21
C PRO A 83 4.45 -9.35 -11.97
#